data_AF-A0A917M1G0-F1
#
_entry.id   AF-A0A917M1G0-F1
#
_cell.length_a   1.000
_cell.length_b   1.000
_cell.length_c   1.000
_cell.angle_alpha   90.00
_cell.angle_beta   90.00
_cell.angle_gamma   90.00
#
_symmetry.space_group_name_H-M   'P 1'
#
loop_
_entity.id
_entity.type
_entity.pdbx_description
1 polymer ?
#
loop_
_entity_poly.entity_id
_entity_poly.type
_entity_poly.pdbx_seq_one_letter_code
_entity_poly.pdbx_strand_id
1 'polypeptide(L)'
;MAAAAALLFAAVALLTESAAALPAWLALGGFTMVLVVVDIRHHLLPDALVGPALLVGILTISAHGLAAGDPWVVSRALAGSAALFLLYLTLALISPSGMGMGDVKLASVAGLYLGSLGWGPWILGAAAGPAIGAIIAACMLVLHPTNRDTEVAFGPAMLTGVFTVFSLVNVG
;
A
#
# COMPACT_ATOMS: atom_id res chain seq x y z
N MET A 1 17.77 6.58 -5.49
CA MET A 1 16.44 6.21 -6.05
C MET A 1 16.53 5.13 -7.12
N ALA A 2 17.37 5.25 -8.14
CA ALA A 2 17.48 4.23 -9.20
C ALA A 2 17.81 2.81 -8.66
N ALA A 3 18.77 2.70 -7.74
CA ALA A 3 19.11 1.42 -7.11
C ALA A 3 17.93 0.82 -6.30
N ALA A 4 17.21 1.65 -5.53
CA ALA A 4 16.04 1.20 -4.77
C ALA A 4 14.89 0.75 -5.68
N ALA A 5 14.66 1.48 -6.79
CA ALA A 5 13.69 1.07 -7.80
C ALA A 5 14.09 -0.29 -8.40
N ALA A 6 15.34 -0.41 -8.85
CA ALA A 6 15.84 -1.64 -9.45
C ALA A 6 15.71 -2.84 -8.49
N LEU A 7 16.05 -2.66 -7.21
CA LEU A 7 15.89 -3.69 -6.20
C LEU A 7 14.42 -4.05 -5.96
N LEU A 8 13.53 -3.07 -5.88
CA LEU A 8 12.10 -3.32 -5.73
C LEU A 8 11.52 -4.08 -6.92
N PHE A 9 11.83 -3.64 -8.15
CA PHE A 9 11.38 -4.30 -9.37
C PHE A 9 11.96 -5.71 -9.51
N ALA A 10 13.25 -5.89 -9.19
CA ALA A 10 13.88 -7.21 -9.18
C ALA A 10 13.26 -8.13 -8.15
N ALA A 11 13.02 -7.64 -6.92
CA ALA A 11 12.36 -8.42 -5.88
C ALA A 11 10.94 -8.82 -6.30
N VAL A 12 10.14 -7.90 -6.83
CA VAL A 12 8.80 -8.20 -7.35
C VAL A 12 8.86 -9.24 -8.47
N ALA A 13 9.79 -9.10 -9.41
CA ALA A 13 9.94 -10.04 -10.52
C ALA A 13 10.39 -11.44 -10.05
N LEU A 14 11.24 -11.52 -9.03
CA LEU A 14 11.73 -12.79 -8.49
C LEU A 14 10.72 -13.50 -7.58
N LEU A 15 9.89 -12.73 -6.88
CA LEU A 15 8.91 -13.26 -5.93
C LEU A 15 7.57 -13.56 -6.59
N THR A 16 7.20 -12.89 -7.69
CA THR A 16 5.90 -13.17 -8.31
C THR A 16 5.95 -14.46 -9.13
N GLU A 17 5.29 -15.51 -8.65
CA GLU A 17 5.22 -16.79 -9.38
C GLU A 17 4.32 -16.73 -10.62
N SER A 18 3.23 -15.96 -10.55
CA SER A 18 2.27 -15.84 -11.65
C SER A 18 2.66 -14.72 -12.61
N ALA A 19 3.00 -15.09 -13.86
CA ALA A 19 3.23 -14.13 -14.93
C ALA A 19 2.04 -13.16 -15.15
N ALA A 20 0.82 -13.60 -14.82
CA ALA A 20 -0.38 -12.77 -14.92
C ALA A 20 -0.53 -11.76 -13.77
N ALA A 21 0.00 -12.06 -12.58
CA ALA A 21 0.01 -11.14 -11.44
C ALA A 21 1.13 -10.09 -11.51
N LEU A 22 2.22 -10.42 -12.22
CA LEU A 22 3.43 -9.61 -12.31
C LEU A 22 3.16 -8.15 -12.76
N PRO A 23 2.34 -7.88 -13.80
CA PRO A 23 2.05 -6.50 -14.22
C PRO A 23 1.43 -5.65 -13.11
N ALA A 24 0.57 -6.23 -12.27
CA ALA A 24 -0.06 -5.53 -11.18
C ALA A 24 0.97 -5.06 -10.16
N TRP A 25 1.85 -5.95 -9.71
CA TRP A 25 2.84 -5.67 -8.68
C TRP A 25 3.98 -4.77 -9.17
N LEU A 26 4.41 -4.90 -10.43
CA LEU A 26 5.36 -3.96 -11.04
C LEU A 26 4.75 -2.57 -11.16
N ALA A 27 3.49 -2.46 -11.59
CA ALA A 27 2.81 -1.16 -11.65
C ALA A 27 2.74 -0.50 -10.27
N LEU A 28 2.34 -1.26 -9.24
CA LEU A 28 2.33 -0.76 -7.86
C LEU A 28 3.73 -0.29 -7.45
N GLY A 29 4.78 -1.07 -7.71
CA GLY A 29 6.16 -0.69 -7.41
C GLY A 29 6.57 0.63 -8.07
N GLY A 30 6.18 0.85 -9.33
CA GLY A 30 6.39 2.12 -10.03
C GLY A 30 5.69 3.29 -9.35
N PHE A 31 4.41 3.15 -9.02
CA PHE A 31 3.66 4.18 -8.28
C PHE A 31 4.26 4.43 -6.90
N THR A 32 4.67 3.38 -6.18
CA THR A 32 5.31 3.47 -4.88
C THR A 32 6.56 4.31 -4.91
N MET A 33 7.44 4.15 -5.90
CA MET A 33 8.66 4.96 -5.97
C MET A 33 8.34 6.46 -6.11
N VAL A 34 7.32 6.81 -6.88
CA VAL A 34 6.92 8.22 -7.05
C VAL A 34 6.21 8.73 -5.80
N LEU A 35 5.23 7.98 -5.28
CA LEU A 35 4.45 8.36 -4.10
C LEU A 35 5.32 8.52 -2.87
N VAL A 36 6.28 7.61 -2.62
CA VAL A 36 7.20 7.70 -1.48
C VAL A 36 8.03 8.98 -1.55
N VAL A 37 8.47 9.39 -2.74
CA VAL A 37 9.33 10.57 -2.90
C VAL A 37 8.53 11.85 -2.76
N VAL A 38 7.32 11.89 -3.32
CA VAL A 38 6.42 13.03 -3.16
C VAL A 38 6.02 13.16 -1.70
N ASP A 39 5.68 12.05 -1.03
CA ASP A 39 5.25 12.07 0.37
C ASP A 39 6.38 12.50 1.32
N ILE A 40 7.61 11.98 1.13
CA ILE A 40 8.76 12.40 1.94
C ILE A 40 9.11 13.89 1.76
N ARG A 41 8.90 14.44 0.55
CA ARG A 41 9.29 15.83 0.25
C ARG A 41 8.21 16.85 0.57
N HIS A 42 6.95 16.44 0.45
CA HIS A 42 5.82 17.35 0.44
C HIS A 42 4.71 16.95 1.40
N HIS A 43 4.81 15.80 2.09
CA HIS A 43 3.78 15.28 2.99
C HIS A 43 2.39 15.26 2.32
N LEU A 44 2.37 14.88 1.04
CA LEU A 44 1.24 14.99 0.15
C LEU A 44 1.16 13.75 -0.73
N LEU A 45 -0.03 13.16 -0.79
CA LEU A 45 -0.36 12.05 -1.68
C LEU A 45 -1.32 12.55 -2.77
N PRO A 46 -0.82 12.88 -3.98
CA PRO A 46 -1.63 13.50 -5.02
C PRO A 46 -2.69 12.54 -5.57
N ASP A 47 -3.93 13.02 -5.70
CA ASP A 47 -5.00 12.28 -6.36
C ASP A 47 -4.63 11.85 -7.79
N ALA A 48 -3.83 12.67 -8.48
CA ALA A 48 -3.31 12.38 -9.81
C ALA A 48 -2.37 11.17 -9.87
N LEU A 49 -1.90 10.66 -8.73
CA LEU A 49 -1.11 9.42 -8.64
C LEU A 49 -1.92 8.28 -8.01
N VAL A 50 -2.65 8.56 -6.93
CA VAL A 50 -3.40 7.52 -6.20
C VAL A 50 -4.58 6.98 -7.02
N GLY A 51 -5.32 7.87 -7.72
CA GLY A 51 -6.44 7.47 -8.58
C GLY A 51 -5.99 6.53 -9.72
N PRO A 52 -4.97 6.91 -10.51
CA PRO A 52 -4.41 6.01 -11.52
C PRO A 52 -3.83 4.71 -10.95
N ALA A 53 -3.19 4.74 -9.78
CA ALA A 53 -2.70 3.52 -9.13
C ALA A 53 -3.84 2.55 -8.80
N LEU A 54 -4.98 3.07 -8.30
CA LEU A 54 -6.17 2.26 -8.03
C LEU A 54 -6.73 1.68 -9.33
N LEU A 55 -6.88 2.49 -10.37
CA LEU A 55 -7.44 2.07 -11.66
C LEU A 55 -6.57 1.00 -12.32
N VAL A 56 -5.25 1.21 -12.38
CA VAL A 56 -4.29 0.25 -12.95
C VAL A 56 -4.31 -1.04 -12.13
N GLY A 57 -4.37 -0.95 -10.81
CA GLY A 57 -4.53 -2.11 -9.94
C GLY A 57 -5.79 -2.92 -10.28
N ILE A 58 -6.95 -2.26 -10.40
CA ILE A 58 -8.23 -2.95 -10.71
C ILE A 58 -8.11 -3.67 -12.05
N LEU A 59 -7.60 -3.01 -13.09
CA LEU A 59 -7.48 -3.58 -14.42
C LEU A 59 -6.52 -4.78 -14.45
N THR A 60 -5.36 -4.64 -13.83
CA THR A 60 -4.32 -5.69 -13.84
C THR A 60 -4.70 -6.88 -12.96
N ILE A 61 -5.31 -6.65 -11.79
CA ILE A 61 -5.82 -7.72 -10.91
C ILE A 61 -7.01 -8.45 -11.57
N SER A 62 -7.87 -7.72 -12.29
CA SER A 62 -8.97 -8.34 -13.06
C SER A 62 -8.44 -9.22 -14.19
N ALA A 63 -7.44 -8.74 -14.94
CA ALA A 63 -6.77 -9.54 -15.96
C ALA A 63 -6.10 -10.79 -15.36
N HIS A 64 -5.47 -10.66 -14.18
CA HIS A 64 -4.93 -11.79 -13.44
C HIS A 64 -5.99 -12.82 -13.06
N GLY A 65 -7.11 -12.39 -12.47
CA GLY A 65 -8.20 -13.29 -12.07
C GLY A 65 -8.78 -14.06 -13.26
N LEU A 66 -8.93 -13.39 -14.42
CA LEU A 66 -9.36 -14.04 -15.66
C LEU A 66 -8.34 -15.07 -16.16
N ALA A 67 -7.04 -14.76 -16.12
CA ALA A 67 -5.98 -15.65 -16.59
C ALA A 67 -5.76 -16.86 -15.65
N ALA A 68 -5.91 -16.65 -14.34
CA ALA A 68 -5.77 -17.70 -13.33
C ALA A 68 -7.04 -18.54 -13.14
N GLY A 69 -8.17 -18.13 -13.72
CA GLY A 69 -9.46 -18.79 -13.52
C GLY A 69 -9.99 -18.67 -12.08
N ASP A 70 -9.53 -17.68 -11.32
CA ASP A 70 -10.03 -17.38 -9.97
C ASP A 70 -11.05 -16.23 -10.04
N PRO A 71 -12.36 -16.53 -10.07
CA PRO A 71 -13.40 -15.49 -10.13
C PRO A 71 -13.49 -14.68 -8.83
N TRP A 72 -12.93 -15.17 -7.73
CA TRP A 72 -12.99 -14.51 -6.42
C TRP A 72 -11.83 -13.55 -6.16
N VAL A 73 -10.76 -13.56 -6.97
CA VAL A 73 -9.66 -12.60 -6.83
C VAL A 73 -10.18 -11.16 -6.90
N VAL A 74 -11.05 -10.86 -7.87
CA VAL A 74 -11.54 -9.50 -8.11
C VAL A 74 -12.48 -9.05 -6.99
N SER A 75 -13.41 -9.93 -6.57
CA SER A 75 -14.33 -9.59 -5.48
C SER A 75 -13.59 -9.39 -4.16
N ARG A 76 -12.59 -10.22 -3.85
CA ARG A 76 -11.74 -10.06 -2.65
C ARG A 76 -10.91 -8.78 -2.73
N ALA A 77 -10.32 -8.46 -3.87
CA ALA A 77 -9.59 -7.22 -4.07
C ALA A 77 -10.49 -5.99 -3.85
N LEU A 78 -11.66 -5.95 -4.49
CA LEU A 78 -12.60 -4.83 -4.35
C LEU A 78 -13.13 -4.72 -2.92
N ALA A 79 -13.46 -5.84 -2.28
CA ALA A 79 -13.88 -5.86 -0.88
C ALA A 79 -12.76 -5.39 0.05
N GLY A 80 -11.53 -5.83 -0.17
CA GLY A 80 -10.35 -5.41 0.58
C GLY A 80 -10.04 -3.92 0.41
N SER A 81 -10.18 -3.39 -0.80
CA SER A 81 -10.08 -1.96 -1.13
C SER A 81 -11.11 -1.14 -0.36
N ALA A 82 -12.38 -1.54 -0.44
CA ALA A 82 -13.47 -0.86 0.25
C ALA A 82 -13.31 -0.91 1.78
N ALA A 83 -12.92 -2.06 2.33
CA ALA A 83 -12.74 -2.24 3.76
C ALA A 83 -11.62 -1.35 4.32
N LEU A 84 -10.44 -1.29 3.68
CA LEU A 84 -9.37 -0.41 4.14
C LEU A 84 -9.68 1.07 3.91
N PHE A 85 -10.34 1.42 2.80
CA PHE A 85 -10.81 2.78 2.58
C PHE A 85 -11.76 3.23 3.71
N LEU A 86 -12.76 2.42 4.04
CA LEU A 86 -13.73 2.74 5.10
C LEU A 86 -13.08 2.80 6.48
N LEU A 87 -12.14 1.90 6.76
CA LEU A 87 -11.37 1.92 8.01
C LEU A 87 -10.61 3.23 8.16
N TYR A 88 -9.82 3.60 7.15
CA TYR A 88 -9.01 4.82 7.18
C TYR A 88 -9.87 6.08 7.10
N LEU A 89 -10.99 6.05 6.36
CA LEU A 89 -11.95 7.15 6.33
C LEU A 89 -12.54 7.38 7.73
N THR A 90 -12.90 6.29 8.42
CA THR A 90 -13.42 6.37 9.79
C THR A 90 -12.38 6.98 10.74
N LEU A 91 -11.11 6.56 10.63
CA LEU A 91 -10.01 7.15 11.40
C LEU A 91 -9.82 8.65 11.08
N ALA A 92 -9.85 9.03 9.81
CA ALA A 92 -9.74 10.42 9.38
C ALA A 92 -10.93 11.28 9.85
N LEU A 93 -12.14 10.72 9.93
CA LEU A 93 -13.32 11.42 10.44
C LEU A 93 -13.28 11.58 11.97
N ILE A 94 -12.73 10.60 12.69
CA ILE A 94 -12.56 10.67 14.16
C ILE A 94 -11.39 11.59 14.53
N SER A 95 -10.32 11.61 13.74
CA SER A 95 -9.12 12.43 13.96
C SER A 95 -8.71 13.19 12.68
N PRO A 96 -9.42 14.28 12.34
CA PRO A 96 -9.17 15.03 11.10
C PRO A 96 -7.79 15.68 11.02
N SER A 97 -7.18 15.97 12.18
CA SER A 97 -5.83 16.53 12.27
C SER A 97 -4.75 15.46 12.21
N GLY A 98 -5.09 14.18 12.34
CA GLY A 98 -4.12 13.08 12.42
C GLY A 98 -3.88 12.34 11.11
N MET A 99 -4.78 12.46 10.13
CA MET A 99 -4.71 11.68 8.89
C MET A 99 -5.27 12.46 7.69
N GLY A 100 -4.49 12.53 6.61
CA GLY A 100 -4.90 13.19 5.38
C GLY A 100 -5.84 12.33 4.53
N MET A 101 -6.71 12.97 3.74
CA MET A 101 -7.56 12.26 2.77
C MET A 101 -6.75 11.50 1.71
N GLY A 102 -5.52 11.93 1.45
CA GLY A 102 -4.58 11.20 0.58
C GLY A 102 -4.25 9.81 1.10
N ASP A 103 -4.04 9.66 2.41
CA ASP A 103 -3.75 8.37 3.05
C ASP A 103 -4.95 7.43 2.97
N VAL A 104 -6.16 7.97 3.13
CA VAL A 104 -7.42 7.19 3.00
C VAL A 104 -7.55 6.62 1.59
N LYS A 105 -7.23 7.40 0.56
CA LYS A 105 -7.24 6.92 -0.82
C LYS A 105 -6.11 5.93 -1.07
N LEU A 106 -4.93 6.13 -0.51
CA LEU A 106 -3.84 5.16 -0.63
C LEU A 106 -4.18 3.83 0.07
N ALA A 107 -4.92 3.87 1.19
CA ALA A 107 -5.43 2.69 1.89
C ALA A 107 -6.34 1.86 0.99
N SER A 108 -7.11 2.50 0.10
CA SER A 108 -7.91 1.77 -0.90
C SER A 108 -7.01 0.99 -1.88
N VAL A 109 -5.93 1.60 -2.36
CA VAL A 109 -4.95 0.92 -3.22
C VAL A 109 -4.29 -0.23 -2.47
N ALA A 110 -3.81 -0.01 -1.24
CA ALA A 110 -3.23 -1.04 -0.41
C ALA A 110 -4.21 -2.21 -0.20
N GLY A 111 -5.48 -1.91 0.09
CA GLY A 111 -6.52 -2.90 0.32
C GLY A 111 -6.87 -3.71 -0.92
N LEU A 112 -6.81 -3.08 -2.10
CA LEU A 112 -7.00 -3.75 -3.38
C LEU A 112 -5.94 -4.83 -3.60
N TYR A 113 -4.67 -4.47 -3.48
CA TYR A 113 -3.55 -5.38 -3.71
C TYR A 113 -3.47 -6.48 -2.65
N LEU A 114 -3.62 -6.12 -1.38
CA LEU A 114 -3.63 -7.10 -0.29
C LEU A 114 -4.84 -8.04 -0.37
N GLY A 115 -6.01 -7.52 -0.75
CA GLY A 115 -7.22 -8.31 -0.94
C GLY A 115 -7.10 -9.32 -2.08
N SER A 116 -6.33 -8.99 -3.13
CA SER A 116 -6.03 -9.92 -4.23
C SER A 116 -5.22 -11.14 -3.78
N LEU A 117 -4.40 -11.01 -2.73
CA LEU A 117 -3.66 -12.12 -2.12
C LEU A 117 -4.53 -12.99 -1.19
N GLY A 118 -5.71 -12.48 -0.80
CA GLY A 118 -6.65 -13.15 0.10
C GLY A 118 -6.74 -12.52 1.50
N TRP A 119 -7.64 -13.07 2.32
CA TRP A 119 -8.01 -12.46 3.61
C TRP A 119 -6.92 -12.51 4.68
N GLY A 120 -6.13 -13.58 4.75
CA GLY A 120 -5.00 -13.68 5.69
C GLY A 120 -3.96 -12.58 5.45
N PRO A 121 -3.40 -12.46 4.23
CA PRO A 121 -2.52 -11.35 3.84
C PRO A 121 -3.16 -9.98 4.05
N TRP A 122 -4.46 -9.84 3.75
CA TRP A 122 -5.17 -8.59 3.98
C TRP A 122 -5.18 -8.16 5.44
N ILE A 123 -5.47 -9.07 6.38
CA ILE A 123 -5.44 -8.78 7.83
C ILE A 123 -4.02 -8.38 8.27
N LEU A 124 -3.01 -9.14 7.82
CA LEU A 124 -1.62 -8.85 8.16
C LEU A 124 -1.19 -7.47 7.64
N GLY A 125 -1.55 -7.12 6.41
CA GLY A 125 -1.21 -5.83 5.81
C GLY A 125 -1.98 -4.67 6.43
N ALA A 126 -3.25 -4.88 6.77
CA ALA A 126 -4.07 -3.93 7.50
C ALA A 126 -3.48 -3.59 8.88
N ALA A 127 -2.85 -4.58 9.54
CA ALA A 127 -2.13 -4.36 10.80
C ALA A 127 -0.72 -3.81 10.61
N ALA A 128 -0.01 -4.20 9.55
CA ALA A 128 1.38 -3.81 9.29
C ALA A 128 1.54 -2.31 9.08
N GLY A 129 0.64 -1.66 8.34
CA GLY A 129 0.70 -0.21 8.10
C GLY A 129 0.67 0.61 9.40
N PRO A 130 -0.38 0.48 10.24
CA PRO A 130 -0.44 1.12 11.55
C PRO A 130 0.70 0.72 12.49
N ALA A 131 1.15 -0.54 12.48
CA ALA A 131 2.26 -0.99 13.30
C ALA A 131 3.58 -0.28 12.92
N ILE A 132 3.89 -0.20 11.62
CA ILE A 132 5.07 0.52 11.12
C ILE A 132 4.95 2.01 11.44
N GLY A 133 3.78 2.61 11.23
CA GLY A 133 3.53 4.01 11.58
C GLY A 133 3.71 4.29 13.08
N ALA A 134 3.22 3.40 13.94
CA ALA A 134 3.39 3.50 15.39
C ALA A 134 4.86 3.38 15.82
N ILE A 135 5.63 2.48 15.20
CA ILE A 135 7.07 2.35 15.45
C ILE A 135 7.81 3.63 15.03
N ILE A 136 7.51 4.18 13.85
CA ILE A 136 8.11 5.43 13.37
C ILE A 136 7.80 6.57 14.35
N ALA A 137 6.53 6.74 14.72
CA ALA A 137 6.11 7.75 15.67
C ALA A 137 6.82 7.59 17.04
N ALA A 138 6.93 6.37 17.55
CA ALA A 138 7.64 6.09 18.79
C ALA A 138 9.14 6.42 18.70
N CYS A 139 9.81 6.05 17.60
CA CYS A 139 11.21 6.42 17.38
C CYS A 139 11.40 7.94 17.33
N MET A 140 10.49 8.68 16.70
CA MET A 140 10.58 10.14 16.64
C MET A 140 10.39 10.80 18.02
N LEU A 141 9.48 10.27 18.86
CA LEU A 141 9.30 10.76 20.23
C LEU A 141 10.55 10.55 21.10
N VAL A 142 11.27 9.45 20.90
CA VAL A 142 12.51 9.15 21.64
C VAL A 142 13.68 10.01 21.13
N LEU A 143 13.82 10.17 19.81
CA LEU A 143 14.94 10.88 19.20
C LEU A 143 14.77 12.41 19.24
N HIS A 144 13.52 12.91 19.19
CA HIS A 144 13.20 14.33 19.13
C HIS A 144 12.04 14.70 20.09
N PRO A 145 12.24 14.54 21.41
CA PRO A 145 11.19 14.75 22.42
C PRO A 145 10.63 16.19 22.48
N THR A 146 11.31 17.16 21.88
CA THR A 146 10.91 18.56 21.80
C THR A 146 10.08 18.91 20.56
N ASN A 147 9.97 18.03 19.56
CA ASN A 147 9.27 18.31 18.31
C ASN A 147 7.99 17.47 18.18
N ARG A 148 6.95 17.86 18.94
CA ARG A 148 5.68 17.14 19.04
C ARG A 148 4.78 17.28 17.81
N ASP A 149 5.06 18.24 16.93
CA ASP A 149 4.24 18.59 15.76
C ASP A 149 4.79 18.01 14.44
N THR A 150 5.60 16.93 14.50
CA THR A 150 6.17 16.35 13.29
C THR A 150 5.13 15.48 12.57
N GLU A 151 4.61 15.95 11.44
CA GLU A 151 3.72 15.18 10.57
C GLU A 151 4.43 13.93 10.03
N VAL A 152 3.96 12.75 10.43
CA VAL A 152 4.52 11.47 9.96
C VAL A 152 3.96 11.16 8.58
N ALA A 153 4.84 11.02 7.60
CA ALA A 153 4.50 10.54 6.25
C ALA A 153 3.98 9.09 6.31
N PHE A 154 2.66 8.91 6.26
CA PHE A 154 2.00 7.60 6.39
C PHE A 154 2.11 6.75 5.12
N GLY A 155 2.27 7.37 3.94
CA GLY A 155 2.30 6.69 2.66
C GLY A 155 3.41 5.63 2.54
N PRO A 156 4.69 5.98 2.80
CA PRO A 156 5.80 5.05 2.80
C PRO A 156 5.63 3.88 3.77
N ALA A 157 5.12 4.15 4.98
CA ALA A 157 4.89 3.11 5.99
C ALA A 157 3.84 2.09 5.51
N MET A 158 2.72 2.59 4.96
CA MET A 158 1.66 1.74 4.42
C MET A 158 2.15 0.88 3.24
N LEU A 159 2.83 1.49 2.27
CA LEU A 159 3.35 0.77 1.09
C LEU A 159 4.42 -0.25 1.48
N THR A 160 5.26 0.06 2.48
CA THR A 160 6.23 -0.90 3.03
C THR A 160 5.53 -2.11 3.64
N GLY A 161 4.44 -1.89 4.37
CA GLY A 161 3.60 -2.97 4.90
C GLY A 161 3.05 -3.87 3.80
N VAL A 162 2.55 -3.27 2.70
CA VAL A 162 2.05 -4.02 1.53
C VAL A 162 3.14 -4.92 0.93
N PHE A 163 4.34 -4.37 0.64
CA PHE A 163 5.42 -5.17 0.06
C PHE A 163 6.00 -6.21 1.01
N THR A 164 5.97 -5.94 2.32
CA THR A 164 6.38 -6.92 3.33
C THR A 164 5.47 -8.13 3.31
N VAL A 165 4.15 -7.90 3.33
CA VAL A 165 3.16 -8.99 3.26
C VAL A 165 3.22 -9.71 1.91
N PHE A 166 3.33 -8.98 0.82
CA PHE A 166 3.54 -9.57 -0.51
C PHE A 166 4.73 -10.53 -0.50
N SER A 167 5.87 -10.11 0.07
CA SER A 167 7.07 -10.94 0.12
C SER A 167 6.86 -12.18 1.01
N LEU A 168 6.18 -12.03 2.15
CA LEU A 168 5.88 -13.16 3.04
C LEU A 168 5.00 -14.22 2.38
N VAL A 169 4.05 -13.81 1.54
CA VAL A 169 3.13 -14.72 0.85
C VAL A 169 3.79 -15.46 -0.30
N ASN A 170 4.81 -14.87 -0.93
CA ASN A 170 5.43 -15.40 -2.14
C ASN A 170 6.79 -16.08 -1.91
N VAL A 171 7.25 -16.17 -0.66
CA VAL A 171 8.50 -16.88 -0.28
C VAL A 171 8.21 -18.23 0.39
N GLY A 172 6.97 -18.48 0.85
CA GLY A 172 6.57 -19.70 1.56
C GLY A 172 5.68 -20.60 0.72
#